data_AF-A0AAN7BHV3-F1
#
_entry.id   AF-A0AAN7BHV3-F1
#
_cell.length_a   1.000
_cell.length_b   1.000
_cell.length_c   1.000
_cell.angle_alpha   90.00
_cell.angle_beta   90.00
_cell.angle_gamma   90.00
#
_symmetry.space_group_name_H-M   'P 1'
#
loop_
_entity.id
_entity.type
_entity.pdbx_description
1 polymer ?
#
loop_
_entity_poly.entity_id
_entity_poly.type
_entity_poly.pdbx_seq_one_letter_code
_entity_poly.pdbx_strand_id
1 'polypeptide(L)'
;MPPSTEQYDVFTGVWTNWSRGNVIGWTLTLSRNNGNLLIKFLATFVAFVGTRFWRIIAFASHSAASSAKPRDVIYRQHQAVIQNMSTATEGFVAVIQVMWAWRLTPGRLWAALGLSALCYMGFLLASGFSSRISNFAGDEVLIKSTRCGYLLPAQNFKVEDFPNIYLPYVTKVFVNGANYAQECYGRNASDANIRLDTELLNSSTHLGLNAPTKNRILFRKVLHCSYLRYHYGNTPYPDISSEQFEYNYTYEYSDSTVGGMHMSPGAITSTGYTLSAVTASWLNGSLHPSMTKFKPIPALVNPRSELLILFLSSNNIPYFTPTTDNWYRATKKLNMSVYCPQLPINTGEIRLPVYGHEEPASPLGCIDQVEVCSAHRRTIDGKQRLCTGLMNPVDVPGVTINILDVDAEVKRAVWKYSLLFAPSNECQHCHRRRQSRDSSGAVLHGSVHSRAFTARSVANRGVAHLLDHIGIDPTSIRPDESKEMCQNQKIRTTAFSSFSMLGLILIILTGTQIILISYLLEPITAILHRKGKYRDYAYYEWLTTSAFQLQRLAHRGVEAGTWTHTLSSVPTTKRGESLAQLDYSNPKQPLLVFDKPMVELSTINPNP
;
A
#
# COMPACT_ATOMS: atom_id res chain seq x y z
N MET A 1 -31.62 -3.36 -0.87
CA MET A 1 -30.29 -3.28 -1.49
C MET A 1 -29.26 -3.45 -0.38
N PRO A 2 -28.32 -4.41 -0.47
CA PRO A 2 -27.22 -4.45 0.49
C PRO A 2 -26.32 -3.22 0.24
N PRO A 3 -25.76 -2.60 1.29
CA PRO A 3 -24.86 -1.47 1.15
C PRO A 3 -23.65 -1.92 0.32
N SER A 4 -23.31 -1.14 -0.71
CA SER A 4 -22.10 -1.32 -1.50
C SER A 4 -20.89 -1.37 -0.59
N THR A 5 -20.15 -2.47 -0.67
CA THR A 5 -18.94 -2.80 0.08
C THR A 5 -17.73 -1.96 -0.35
N GLU A 6 -17.84 -0.63 -0.35
CA GLU A 6 -16.66 0.24 -0.37
C GLU A 6 -16.63 1.03 0.94
N GLN A 7 -15.81 0.54 1.88
CA GLN A 7 -15.66 1.15 3.21
C GLN A 7 -14.88 2.48 3.15
N TYR A 8 -14.20 2.78 2.04
CA TYR A 8 -13.38 3.98 1.85
C TYR A 8 -13.38 4.44 0.39
N ASP A 9 -13.60 5.74 0.17
CA ASP A 9 -13.45 6.39 -1.13
C ASP A 9 -11.95 6.48 -1.51
N VAL A 10 -11.59 6.01 -2.69
CA VAL A 10 -10.20 6.00 -3.21
C VAL A 10 -10.01 7.06 -4.28
N PHE A 11 -8.85 7.71 -4.29
CA PHE A 11 -8.48 8.66 -5.34
C PHE A 11 -8.10 7.92 -6.63
N THR A 12 -8.86 8.15 -7.70
CA THR A 12 -8.53 7.69 -9.05
C THR A 12 -7.89 8.82 -9.85
N GLY A 13 -6.70 8.58 -10.39
CA GLY A 13 -5.92 9.60 -11.09
C GLY A 13 -4.43 9.42 -10.86
N VAL A 14 -3.66 10.41 -11.33
CA VAL A 14 -2.19 10.44 -11.17
C VAL A 14 -1.86 11.10 -9.83
N TRP A 15 -0.99 10.46 -9.06
CA TRP A 15 -0.45 10.96 -7.81
C TRP A 15 0.98 10.46 -7.58
N THR A 16 1.69 11.06 -6.63
CA THR A 16 3.06 10.66 -6.31
C THR A 16 3.06 9.80 -5.04
N ASN A 17 3.42 8.53 -5.19
CA ASN A 17 3.74 7.67 -4.06
C ASN A 17 5.16 7.98 -3.58
N TRP A 18 5.25 8.84 -2.58
CA TRP A 18 6.53 9.33 -2.11
C TRP A 18 7.41 8.21 -1.54
N SER A 19 6.87 7.07 -1.10
CA SER A 19 7.70 5.95 -0.59
C SER A 19 8.67 5.43 -1.64
N ARG A 20 8.37 5.62 -2.93
CA ARG A 20 9.19 5.24 -4.08
C ARG A 20 10.01 6.40 -4.66
N GLY A 21 10.00 7.57 -4.00
CA GLY A 21 10.70 8.78 -4.45
C GLY A 21 9.93 9.58 -5.51
N ASN A 22 10.52 10.69 -5.96
CA ASN A 22 9.84 11.64 -6.84
C ASN A 22 9.66 11.15 -8.29
N VAL A 23 10.57 10.29 -8.78
CA VAL A 23 10.56 9.84 -10.18
C VAL A 23 9.80 8.54 -10.34
N ILE A 24 10.20 7.50 -9.61
CA ILE A 24 9.57 6.16 -9.67
C ILE A 24 8.19 6.16 -9.00
N GLY A 25 7.95 7.09 -8.08
CA GLY A 25 6.68 7.20 -7.34
C GLY A 25 5.50 7.71 -8.16
N TRP A 26 5.67 8.18 -9.39
CA TRP A 26 4.55 8.61 -10.22
C TRP A 26 3.62 7.42 -10.52
N THR A 27 2.43 7.46 -9.93
CA THR A 27 1.50 6.35 -9.87
C THR A 27 0.15 6.77 -10.41
N LEU A 28 -0.44 5.96 -11.28
CA LEU A 28 -1.81 6.10 -11.77
C LEU A 28 -2.68 5.06 -11.09
N THR A 29 -3.67 5.49 -10.31
CA THR A 29 -4.65 4.59 -9.70
C THR A 29 -5.95 4.61 -10.49
N LEU A 30 -6.44 3.42 -10.84
CA LEU A 30 -7.69 3.20 -11.57
C LEU A 30 -8.56 2.18 -10.82
N SER A 31 -9.87 2.20 -11.10
CA SER A 31 -10.75 1.10 -10.70
C SER A 31 -10.27 -0.20 -11.34
N ARG A 32 -10.54 -1.35 -10.71
CA ARG A 32 -10.10 -2.66 -11.22
C ARG A 32 -10.57 -2.93 -12.67
N ASN A 33 -11.78 -2.51 -13.03
CA ASN A 33 -12.29 -2.65 -14.39
C ASN A 33 -11.48 -1.82 -15.41
N ASN A 34 -11.23 -0.54 -15.10
CA ASN A 34 -10.46 0.34 -15.98
C ASN A 34 -8.97 -0.07 -16.03
N GLY A 35 -8.42 -0.55 -14.92
CA GLY A 35 -7.08 -1.13 -14.88
C GLY A 35 -6.94 -2.36 -15.79
N ASN A 36 -7.93 -3.26 -15.78
CA ASN A 36 -7.96 -4.41 -16.68
C ASN A 36 -8.06 -4.00 -18.16
N LEU A 37 -8.83 -2.95 -18.48
CA LEU A 37 -8.88 -2.39 -19.84
C LEU A 37 -7.52 -1.83 -20.27
N LEU A 38 -6.82 -1.11 -19.38
CA LEU A 38 -5.49 -0.59 -19.65
C LEU A 38 -4.47 -1.73 -19.89
N ILE A 39 -4.49 -2.79 -19.09
CA ILE A 39 -3.63 -3.96 -19.27
C ILE A 39 -3.88 -4.62 -20.63
N LYS A 40 -5.15 -4.79 -21.02
CA LYS A 40 -5.51 -5.33 -22.34
C LYS A 40 -5.00 -4.45 -23.47
N PHE A 41 -5.20 -3.13 -23.37
CA PHE A 41 -4.69 -2.18 -24.34
C PHE A 41 -3.17 -2.27 -24.48
N LEU A 42 -2.43 -2.29 -23.38
CA LEU A 42 -0.96 -2.40 -23.39
C LEU A 42 -0.49 -3.71 -24.05
N ALA A 43 -1.13 -4.84 -23.73
CA ALA A 43 -0.78 -6.13 -24.34
C ALA A 43 -1.01 -6.11 -25.87
N THR A 44 -2.14 -5.57 -26.33
CA THR A 44 -2.42 -5.40 -27.76
C THR A 44 -1.46 -4.42 -28.42
N PHE A 45 -1.13 -3.31 -27.75
CA PHE A 45 -0.19 -2.32 -28.25
C PHE A 45 1.21 -2.92 -28.42
N VAL A 46 1.73 -3.62 -27.40
CA VAL A 46 3.04 -4.29 -27.47
C VAL A 46 3.07 -5.38 -28.54
N ALA A 47 1.98 -6.14 -28.71
CA ALA A 47 1.87 -7.11 -29.80
C ALA A 47 1.94 -6.43 -31.18
N PHE A 48 1.23 -5.31 -31.37
CA PHE A 48 1.30 -4.54 -32.62
C PHE A 48 2.71 -3.98 -32.87
N VAL A 49 3.36 -3.42 -31.84
CA VAL A 49 4.77 -2.98 -31.92
C VAL A 49 5.68 -4.12 -32.37
N GLY A 50 5.46 -5.34 -31.89
CA GLY A 50 6.20 -6.53 -32.32
C GLY A 50 6.12 -6.80 -33.82
N THR A 51 4.96 -6.60 -34.44
CA THR A 51 4.81 -6.75 -35.91
C THR A 51 5.60 -5.71 -36.69
N ARG A 52 5.66 -4.47 -36.18
CA ARG A 52 6.43 -3.38 -36.79
C ARG A 52 7.93 -3.54 -36.56
N PHE A 53 8.32 -4.02 -35.39
CA PHE A 53 9.70 -4.36 -35.10
C PHE A 53 10.22 -5.46 -36.03
N TRP A 54 9.41 -6.50 -36.28
CA TRP A 54 9.73 -7.54 -37.25
C TRP A 54 9.99 -6.97 -38.65
N ARG A 55 9.16 -6.03 -39.13
CA ARG A 55 9.38 -5.35 -40.42
C ARG A 55 10.74 -4.65 -40.51
N ILE A 56 11.18 -4.00 -39.43
CA ILE A 56 12.49 -3.34 -39.36
C ILE A 56 13.63 -4.37 -39.44
N ILE A 57 13.52 -5.45 -38.66
CA ILE A 57 14.52 -6.52 -38.67
C ILE A 57 14.58 -7.21 -40.03
N ALA A 58 13.43 -7.53 -40.62
CA ALA A 58 13.33 -8.11 -41.95
C ALA A 58 14.04 -7.25 -42.99
N PHE A 59 13.79 -5.93 -42.97
CA PHE A 59 14.47 -4.98 -43.85
C PHE A 59 15.99 -4.95 -43.65
N ALA A 60 16.44 -4.91 -42.39
CA ALA A 60 17.86 -4.88 -42.04
C ALA A 60 18.57 -6.17 -42.46
N SER A 61 17.97 -7.33 -42.17
CA SER A 61 18.47 -8.65 -42.55
C SER A 61 18.52 -8.84 -44.05
N HIS A 62 17.46 -8.46 -44.78
CA HIS A 62 17.45 -8.47 -46.24
C HIS A 62 18.57 -7.59 -46.78
N SER A 63 18.63 -6.34 -46.33
CA SER A 63 19.63 -5.37 -46.80
C SER A 63 21.03 -5.92 -46.60
N ALA A 64 21.36 -6.42 -45.40
CA ALA A 64 22.66 -6.99 -45.06
C ALA A 64 23.02 -8.23 -45.89
N ALA A 65 22.05 -9.09 -46.20
CA ALA A 65 22.25 -10.29 -47.00
C ALA A 65 22.15 -10.08 -48.52
N SER A 66 21.71 -8.90 -48.98
CA SER A 66 21.53 -8.59 -50.40
C SER A 66 22.85 -8.63 -51.18
N SER A 67 22.84 -9.21 -52.38
CA SER A 67 24.05 -9.41 -53.20
C SER A 67 23.71 -9.39 -54.69
N ALA A 68 24.42 -8.57 -55.46
CA ALA A 68 24.25 -8.47 -56.92
C ALA A 68 24.76 -9.69 -57.71
N LYS A 69 25.49 -10.61 -57.06
CA LYS A 69 26.02 -11.83 -57.71
C LYS A 69 24.89 -12.86 -57.92
N PRO A 70 24.96 -13.70 -58.96
CA PRO A 70 24.08 -14.86 -59.07
C PRO A 70 24.13 -15.72 -57.81
N ARG A 71 22.96 -16.08 -57.28
CA ARG A 71 22.80 -16.86 -56.05
C ARG A 71 21.82 -18.01 -56.29
N ASP A 72 21.90 -19.00 -55.42
CA ASP A 72 21.08 -20.20 -55.41
C ASP A 72 19.59 -19.90 -55.15
N VAL A 73 18.72 -20.85 -55.50
CA VAL A 73 17.26 -20.73 -55.27
C VAL A 73 16.92 -20.51 -53.80
N ILE A 74 17.66 -21.14 -52.88
CA ILE A 74 17.46 -21.01 -51.43
C ILE A 74 17.69 -19.56 -50.98
N TYR A 75 18.69 -18.87 -51.53
CA TYR A 75 18.89 -17.46 -51.28
C TYR A 75 17.68 -16.63 -51.70
N ARG A 76 17.15 -16.85 -52.92
CA ARG A 76 16.01 -16.09 -53.44
C ARG A 76 14.74 -16.36 -52.65
N GLN A 77 14.50 -17.62 -52.26
CA GLN A 77 13.37 -17.99 -51.40
C GLN A 77 13.48 -17.35 -50.03
N HIS A 78 14.67 -17.30 -49.44
CA HIS A 78 14.89 -16.61 -48.16
C HIS A 78 14.57 -15.11 -48.25
N GLN A 79 15.06 -14.41 -49.29
CA GLN A 79 14.73 -12.98 -49.47
C GLN A 79 13.23 -12.75 -49.70
N ALA A 80 12.57 -13.63 -50.48
CA ALA A 80 11.14 -13.56 -50.70
C ALA A 80 10.32 -13.77 -49.41
N VAL A 81 10.73 -14.73 -48.56
CA VAL A 81 10.09 -14.96 -47.25
C VAL A 81 10.21 -13.73 -46.36
N ILE A 82 11.43 -13.18 -46.21
CA ILE A 82 11.66 -12.02 -45.33
C ILE A 82 10.85 -10.80 -45.76
N GLN A 83 10.69 -10.56 -47.07
CA GLN A 83 9.98 -9.39 -47.57
C GLN A 83 8.44 -9.50 -47.44
N ASN A 84 7.90 -10.71 -47.61
CA ASN A 84 6.45 -10.90 -47.70
C ASN A 84 5.77 -11.27 -46.37
N MET A 85 6.52 -11.77 -45.38
CA MET A 85 5.95 -12.14 -44.10
C MET A 85 5.76 -10.91 -43.20
N SER A 86 4.53 -10.71 -42.73
CA SER A 86 4.14 -9.53 -41.95
C SER A 86 4.48 -9.68 -40.46
N THR A 87 4.66 -10.92 -39.99
CA THR A 87 4.95 -11.25 -38.60
C THR A 87 6.12 -12.21 -38.47
N ALA A 88 6.78 -12.21 -37.30
CA ALA A 88 7.88 -13.13 -37.00
C ALA A 88 7.43 -14.60 -36.98
N THR A 89 6.17 -14.87 -36.61
CA THR A 89 5.58 -16.21 -36.63
C THR A 89 5.40 -16.74 -38.04
N GLU A 90 4.91 -15.90 -38.96
CA GLU A 90 4.81 -16.23 -40.38
C GLU A 90 6.20 -16.51 -40.97
N GLY A 91 7.18 -15.65 -40.66
CA GLY A 91 8.58 -15.85 -41.04
C GLY A 91 9.15 -17.18 -40.54
N PHE A 92 8.91 -17.51 -39.26
CA PHE A 92 9.35 -18.76 -38.66
C PHE A 92 8.78 -20.00 -39.38
N VAL A 93 7.46 -20.02 -39.61
CA VAL A 93 6.79 -21.14 -40.31
C VAL A 93 7.28 -21.25 -41.75
N ALA A 94 7.41 -20.13 -42.47
CA ALA A 94 7.86 -20.12 -43.85
C ALA A 94 9.31 -20.63 -44.00
N VAL A 95 10.21 -20.28 -43.07
CA VAL A 95 11.58 -20.81 -43.07
C VAL A 95 11.60 -22.33 -42.84
N ILE A 96 10.76 -22.85 -41.93
CA ILE A 96 10.62 -24.30 -41.71
C ILE A 96 10.13 -24.99 -42.99
N GLN A 97 9.13 -24.43 -43.67
CA GLN A 97 8.62 -25.00 -44.92
C GLN A 97 9.71 -25.08 -46.00
N VAL A 98 10.54 -24.04 -46.13
CA VAL A 98 11.69 -24.06 -47.05
C VAL A 98 12.70 -25.13 -46.64
N MET A 99 13.05 -25.23 -45.35
CA MET A 99 13.97 -26.26 -44.85
C MET A 99 13.43 -27.69 -45.11
N TRP A 100 12.14 -27.89 -44.89
CA TRP A 100 11.48 -29.19 -45.07
C TRP A 100 11.39 -29.59 -46.55
N ALA A 101 11.02 -28.65 -47.43
CA ALA A 101 10.91 -28.89 -48.87
C ALA A 101 12.25 -29.31 -49.50
N TRP A 102 13.34 -28.67 -49.08
CA TRP A 102 14.67 -28.99 -49.61
C TRP A 102 15.40 -30.08 -48.83
N ARG A 103 14.93 -30.45 -47.62
CA ARG A 103 15.62 -31.36 -46.69
C ARG A 103 17.08 -30.95 -46.39
N LEU A 104 17.35 -29.65 -46.39
CA LEU A 104 18.70 -29.08 -46.23
C LEU A 104 18.83 -28.22 -44.98
N THR A 105 20.06 -28.11 -44.45
CA THR A 105 20.41 -27.39 -43.22
C THR A 105 21.43 -26.26 -43.44
N PRO A 106 21.26 -25.35 -44.42
CA PRO A 106 22.22 -24.27 -44.60
C PRO A 106 22.19 -23.33 -43.39
N GLY A 107 23.36 -22.96 -42.87
CA GLY A 107 23.49 -22.14 -41.65
C GLY A 107 22.74 -20.80 -41.69
N ARG A 108 22.54 -20.22 -42.89
CA ARG A 108 21.76 -18.99 -43.07
C ARG A 108 20.27 -19.15 -42.70
N LEU A 109 19.66 -20.30 -42.98
CA LEU A 109 18.27 -20.57 -42.65
C LEU A 109 18.11 -20.75 -41.14
N TRP A 110 19.08 -21.39 -40.47
CA TRP A 110 19.13 -21.47 -39.01
C TRP A 110 19.25 -20.09 -38.34
N ALA A 111 20.08 -19.21 -38.90
CA ALA A 111 20.18 -17.84 -38.40
C ALA A 111 18.85 -17.07 -38.53
N ALA A 112 18.17 -17.20 -39.66
CA ALA A 112 16.85 -16.59 -39.89
C ALA A 112 15.75 -17.18 -38.98
N LEU A 113 15.77 -18.50 -38.78
CA LEU A 113 14.86 -19.20 -37.88
C LEU A 113 15.06 -18.75 -36.43
N GLY A 114 16.32 -18.69 -35.97
CA GLY A 114 16.68 -18.22 -34.64
C GLY A 114 16.28 -16.77 -34.41
N LEU A 115 16.50 -15.89 -35.41
CA LEU A 115 16.10 -14.49 -35.35
C LEU A 115 14.57 -14.33 -35.24
N SER A 116 13.82 -15.09 -36.04
CA SER A 116 12.34 -15.09 -36.01
C SER A 116 11.80 -15.59 -34.67
N ALA A 117 12.37 -16.68 -34.15
CA ALA A 117 12.00 -17.25 -32.87
C ALA A 117 12.30 -16.30 -31.71
N LEU A 118 13.49 -15.67 -31.72
CA LEU A 118 13.90 -14.70 -30.69
C LEU A 118 13.00 -13.47 -30.69
N CYS A 119 12.64 -12.94 -31.86
CA CYS A 119 11.72 -11.82 -31.97
C CYS A 119 10.33 -12.20 -31.45
N TYR A 120 9.79 -13.34 -31.88
CA TYR A 120 8.48 -13.80 -31.43
C TYR A 120 8.43 -14.00 -29.92
N MET A 121 9.39 -14.75 -29.36
CA MET A 121 9.44 -15.01 -27.91
C MET A 121 9.66 -13.72 -27.11
N GLY A 122 10.53 -12.81 -27.59
CA GLY A 122 10.76 -11.52 -26.94
C GLY A 122 9.48 -10.70 -26.81
N PHE A 123 8.70 -10.57 -27.88
CA PHE A 123 7.44 -9.80 -27.84
C PHE A 123 6.29 -10.55 -27.16
N LEU A 124 6.26 -11.88 -27.20
CA LEU A 124 5.31 -12.67 -26.43
C LEU A 124 5.50 -12.44 -24.92
N LEU A 125 6.74 -12.50 -24.45
CA LEU A 125 7.09 -12.23 -23.05
C LEU A 125 6.83 -10.76 -22.67
N ALA A 126 7.20 -9.82 -23.54
CA ALA A 126 6.93 -8.39 -23.31
C ALA A 126 5.43 -8.09 -23.22
N SER A 127 4.61 -8.72 -24.07
CA SER A 127 3.15 -8.57 -24.03
C SER A 127 2.57 -9.07 -22.70
N GLY A 128 3.00 -10.25 -22.23
CA GLY A 128 2.59 -10.79 -20.93
C GLY A 128 3.01 -9.93 -19.74
N PHE A 129 4.15 -9.22 -19.86
CA PHE A 129 4.65 -8.30 -18.83
C PHE A 129 3.74 -7.10 -18.59
N SER A 130 2.83 -6.76 -19.53
CA SER A 130 1.84 -5.68 -19.36
C SER A 130 1.00 -5.83 -18.09
N SER A 131 0.68 -7.06 -17.70
CA SER A 131 -0.05 -7.35 -16.46
C SER A 131 0.75 -7.07 -15.18
N ARG A 132 2.09 -7.15 -15.25
CA ARG A 132 2.97 -6.91 -14.11
C ARG A 132 3.30 -5.44 -13.90
N ILE A 133 2.89 -4.56 -14.82
CA ILE A 133 3.16 -3.13 -14.68
C ILE A 133 2.43 -2.51 -13.47
N SER A 134 1.34 -3.13 -13.01
CA SER A 134 0.67 -2.76 -11.76
C SER A 134 1.43 -3.19 -10.51
N ASN A 135 2.11 -4.35 -10.54
CA ASN A 135 2.90 -4.83 -9.41
C ASN A 135 4.05 -3.87 -9.07
N PHE A 136 4.58 -3.18 -10.09
CA PHE A 136 5.58 -2.13 -9.86
C PHE A 136 5.03 -0.92 -9.12
N ALA A 137 3.73 -0.67 -9.08
CA ALA A 137 3.16 0.41 -8.26
C ALA A 137 2.67 -0.09 -6.89
N GLY A 138 2.37 -1.39 -6.76
CA GLY A 138 1.93 -2.03 -5.52
C GLY A 138 0.42 -1.99 -5.32
N ASP A 139 -0.03 -2.47 -4.17
CA ASP A 139 -1.44 -2.46 -3.71
C ASP A 139 -1.80 -1.19 -2.94
N GLU A 140 -0.86 -0.24 -2.86
CA GLU A 140 -1.04 1.04 -2.19
C GLU A 140 -1.85 2.01 -3.07
N VAL A 141 -2.87 2.61 -2.46
CA VAL A 141 -3.74 3.63 -3.08
C VAL A 141 -3.90 4.82 -2.16
N LEU A 142 -4.11 5.99 -2.75
CA LEU A 142 -4.37 7.23 -2.02
C LEU A 142 -5.86 7.32 -1.65
N ILE A 143 -6.15 7.68 -0.40
CA ILE A 143 -7.52 7.86 0.08
C ILE A 143 -8.07 9.19 -0.46
N LYS A 144 -9.35 9.18 -0.84
CA LYS A 144 -10.12 10.39 -1.13
C LYS A 144 -11.19 10.57 -0.04
N SER A 145 -10.88 11.26 1.04
CA SER A 145 -11.89 11.52 2.08
C SER A 145 -12.74 12.73 1.73
N THR A 146 -14.06 12.55 1.66
CA THR A 146 -15.05 13.64 1.56
C THR A 146 -15.41 14.24 2.92
N ARG A 147 -15.12 13.53 4.02
CA ARG A 147 -15.38 13.93 5.41
C ARG A 147 -14.08 13.88 6.20
N CYS A 148 -13.17 14.80 5.90
CA CYS A 148 -11.92 14.93 6.62
C CYS A 148 -12.06 15.91 7.79
N GLY A 149 -11.53 15.54 8.96
CA GLY A 149 -11.53 16.40 10.14
C GLY A 149 -10.83 15.76 11.33
N TYR A 150 -10.69 16.55 12.39
CA TYR A 150 -10.11 16.11 13.66
C TYR A 150 -11.17 15.55 14.60
N LEU A 151 -10.82 14.48 15.34
CA LEU A 151 -11.49 14.13 16.59
C LEU A 151 -10.75 14.79 17.75
N LEU A 152 -10.64 16.11 17.74
CA LEU A 152 -10.20 16.85 18.92
C LEU A 152 -11.46 17.12 19.77
N PRO A 153 -11.44 16.85 21.09
CA PRO A 153 -12.46 17.35 22.02
C PRO A 153 -12.26 18.85 22.21
N ALA A 154 -12.32 19.62 21.12
CA ALA A 154 -12.18 21.06 21.10
C ALA A 154 -13.56 21.66 20.89
N GLN A 155 -14.16 22.12 22.00
CA GLN A 155 -15.26 23.09 22.16
C GLN A 155 -16.59 22.91 21.37
N ASN A 156 -16.63 22.10 20.31
CA ASN A 156 -17.78 21.92 19.41
C ASN A 156 -18.38 20.52 19.48
N PHE A 157 -17.82 19.60 20.28
CA PHE A 157 -18.50 18.35 20.60
C PHE A 157 -19.73 18.71 21.43
N LYS A 158 -20.90 18.54 20.85
CA LYS A 158 -22.12 18.60 21.65
C LYS A 158 -22.13 17.39 22.56
N VAL A 159 -22.82 17.49 23.69
CA VAL A 159 -22.96 16.38 24.65
C VAL A 159 -23.52 15.12 23.97
N GLU A 160 -24.30 15.29 22.90
CA GLU A 160 -24.83 14.22 22.04
C GLU A 160 -23.80 13.52 21.15
N ASP A 161 -22.69 14.17 20.77
CA ASP A 161 -21.66 13.59 19.89
C ASP A 161 -20.76 12.58 20.64
N PHE A 162 -20.66 12.73 21.97
CA PHE A 162 -19.86 11.84 22.82
C PHE A 162 -20.33 10.37 22.78
N PRO A 163 -21.61 10.05 23.06
CA PRO A 163 -22.09 8.67 22.96
C PRO A 163 -22.23 8.17 21.52
N ASN A 164 -22.44 9.06 20.54
CA ASN A 164 -22.76 8.66 19.17
C ASN A 164 -21.54 8.49 18.25
N ILE A 165 -20.46 9.24 18.51
CA ILE A 165 -19.27 9.25 17.63
C ILE A 165 -18.03 8.80 18.41
N TYR A 166 -17.78 9.42 19.57
CA TYR A 166 -16.55 9.19 20.32
C TYR A 166 -16.51 7.82 20.99
N LEU A 167 -17.56 7.46 21.73
CA LEU A 167 -17.61 6.20 22.47
C LEU A 167 -17.51 4.98 21.53
N PRO A 168 -18.26 4.87 20.41
CA PRO A 168 -18.15 3.74 19.49
C PRO A 168 -16.77 3.66 18.82
N TYR A 169 -16.17 4.79 18.46
CA TYR A 169 -14.82 4.85 17.88
C TYR A 169 -13.79 4.28 18.87
N VAL A 170 -13.81 4.76 20.10
CA VAL A 170 -12.87 4.32 21.15
C VAL A 170 -13.09 2.85 21.51
N THR A 171 -14.34 2.40 21.65
CA THR A 171 -14.66 0.98 21.88
C THR A 171 -14.12 0.09 20.75
N LYS A 172 -14.27 0.51 19.49
CA LYS A 172 -13.71 -0.23 18.34
C LYS A 172 -12.19 -0.33 18.40
N VAL A 173 -11.50 0.76 18.75
CA VAL A 173 -10.05 0.76 18.93
C VAL A 173 -9.64 -0.21 20.05
N PHE A 174 -10.38 -0.23 21.16
CA PHE A 174 -10.11 -1.15 22.27
C PHE A 174 -10.33 -2.62 21.91
N VAL A 175 -11.46 -2.95 21.26
CA VAL A 175 -11.73 -4.33 20.82
C VAL A 175 -10.64 -4.81 19.87
N ASN A 176 -10.22 -3.97 18.91
CA ASN A 176 -9.12 -4.30 18.02
C ASN A 176 -7.79 -4.52 18.76
N GLY A 177 -7.47 -3.66 19.73
CA GLY A 177 -6.26 -3.80 20.54
C GLY A 177 -6.28 -5.04 21.43
N ALA A 178 -7.44 -5.37 22.02
CA ALA A 178 -7.61 -6.56 22.84
C ALA A 178 -7.46 -7.85 22.03
N ASN A 179 -8.08 -7.90 20.84
CA ASN A 179 -7.93 -9.04 19.92
C ASN A 179 -6.46 -9.23 19.52
N TYR A 180 -5.77 -8.14 19.16
CA TYR A 180 -4.34 -8.19 18.82
C TYR A 180 -3.47 -8.71 19.97
N ALA A 181 -3.72 -8.25 21.20
CA ALA A 181 -2.98 -8.72 22.37
C ALA A 181 -3.19 -10.23 22.61
N GLN A 182 -4.42 -10.73 22.44
CA GLN A 182 -4.73 -12.16 22.56
C GLN A 182 -4.03 -13.01 21.48
N GLU A 183 -3.87 -12.48 20.27
CA GLU A 183 -3.18 -13.15 19.17
C GLU A 183 -1.65 -13.15 19.34
N CYS A 184 -1.06 -12.10 19.94
CA CYS A 184 0.39 -11.96 20.08
C CYS A 184 0.99 -12.64 21.31
N TYR A 185 0.28 -12.70 22.45
CA TYR A 185 0.83 -13.28 23.68
C TYR A 185 0.44 -14.76 23.83
N GLY A 186 1.30 -15.66 23.34
CA GLY A 186 1.22 -17.11 23.58
C GLY A 186 1.83 -17.55 24.92
N ARG A 187 1.50 -18.79 25.36
CA ARG A 187 1.68 -19.41 26.70
C ARG A 187 3.09 -19.45 27.34
N ASN A 188 4.11 -18.82 26.77
CA ASN A 188 5.48 -18.82 27.32
C ASN A 188 5.85 -17.40 27.78
N ALA A 189 5.23 -16.94 28.87
CA ALA A 189 5.65 -15.73 29.57
C ALA A 189 6.73 -16.08 30.60
N SER A 190 7.83 -15.33 30.62
CA SER A 190 8.83 -15.37 31.70
C SER A 190 8.42 -14.43 32.84
N ASP A 191 8.84 -14.73 34.07
CA ASP A 191 8.60 -13.90 35.26
C ASP A 191 9.42 -12.58 35.30
N ALA A 192 9.86 -12.09 34.13
CA ALA A 192 10.67 -10.89 34.00
C ALA A 192 9.81 -9.62 33.90
N ASN A 193 10.43 -8.45 34.09
CA ASN A 193 9.79 -7.15 33.84
C ASN A 193 9.28 -7.05 32.40
N ILE A 194 8.12 -6.42 32.22
CA ILE A 194 7.48 -6.26 30.91
C ILE A 194 8.17 -5.11 30.18
N ARG A 195 8.70 -5.36 28.99
CA ARG A 195 9.20 -4.32 28.08
C ARG A 195 8.47 -4.39 26.75
N LEU A 196 7.72 -3.34 26.42
CA LEU A 196 7.09 -3.15 25.13
C LEU A 196 7.86 -2.07 24.37
N ASP A 197 8.41 -2.43 23.21
CA ASP A 197 9.19 -1.53 22.38
C ASP A 197 8.64 -1.63 20.96
N THR A 198 8.14 -0.52 20.42
CA THR A 198 7.61 -0.50 19.05
C THR A 198 8.71 -0.55 17.99
N GLU A 199 9.97 -0.41 18.40
CA GLU A 199 11.07 0.00 17.54
C GLU A 199 10.73 1.30 16.79
N LEU A 200 11.51 1.65 15.76
CA LEU A 200 11.30 2.86 14.97
C LEU A 200 10.19 2.65 13.92
N LEU A 201 9.00 3.17 14.23
CA LEU A 201 7.87 3.25 13.33
C LEU A 201 8.02 4.42 12.35
N ASN A 202 8.25 4.11 11.08
CA ASN A 202 8.20 5.09 9.99
C ASN A 202 6.77 5.53 9.65
N SER A 203 6.56 6.86 9.67
CA SER A 203 5.27 7.50 9.34
C SER A 203 4.72 7.16 7.96
N SER A 204 5.55 6.83 6.99
CA SER A 204 5.10 6.51 5.63
C SER A 204 4.78 5.04 5.43
N THR A 205 5.62 4.13 5.92
CA THR A 205 5.47 2.68 5.67
C THR A 205 4.57 2.01 6.69
N HIS A 206 4.58 2.43 7.95
CA HIS A 206 3.77 1.82 9.01
C HIS A 206 2.46 2.56 9.25
N LEU A 207 2.45 3.89 9.10
CA LEU A 207 1.27 4.72 9.40
C LEU A 207 0.53 5.23 8.14
N GLY A 208 1.02 4.90 6.94
CA GLY A 208 0.34 5.25 5.69
C GLY A 208 0.34 6.74 5.34
N LEU A 209 1.23 7.56 5.92
CA LEU A 209 1.34 8.98 5.56
C LEU A 209 2.19 9.15 4.29
N ASN A 210 1.56 9.59 3.21
CA ASN A 210 2.20 9.84 1.93
C ASN A 210 2.90 11.21 1.93
N ALA A 211 4.16 11.24 2.36
CA ALA A 211 4.96 12.46 2.41
C ALA A 211 6.37 12.24 1.84
N PRO A 212 7.02 13.29 1.29
CA PRO A 212 8.43 13.25 0.90
C PRO A 212 9.35 12.90 2.08
N THR A 213 10.54 12.36 1.82
CA THR A 213 11.49 11.91 2.87
C THR A 213 11.85 13.01 3.87
N LYS A 214 11.97 14.26 3.41
CA LYS A 214 12.20 15.43 4.27
C LYS A 214 11.10 15.66 5.32
N ASN A 215 9.85 15.28 5.01
CA ASN A 215 8.70 15.51 5.87
C ASN A 215 8.28 14.22 6.62
N ARG A 216 9.11 13.17 6.60
CA ARG A 216 8.84 11.91 7.30
C ARG A 216 9.47 11.91 8.67
N ILE A 217 8.73 11.38 9.63
CA ILE A 217 9.22 11.10 10.97
C ILE A 217 9.31 9.60 11.20
N LEU A 218 10.22 9.20 12.08
CA LEU A 218 10.25 7.91 12.72
C LEU A 218 9.83 8.12 14.17
N PHE A 219 9.05 7.17 14.71
CA PHE A 219 8.50 7.24 16.04
C PHE A 219 8.77 5.93 16.78
N ARG A 220 9.30 6.01 17.99
CA ARG A 220 9.47 4.85 18.86
C ARG A 220 8.81 5.11 20.20
N LYS A 221 8.06 4.14 20.69
CA LYS A 221 7.48 4.12 22.04
C LYS A 221 8.02 2.94 22.81
N VAL A 222 8.45 3.20 24.03
CA VAL A 222 8.98 2.22 24.96
C VAL A 222 8.21 2.31 26.27
N LEU A 223 7.51 1.24 26.61
CA LEU A 223 6.88 1.05 27.91
C LEU A 223 7.64 -0.04 28.66
N HIS A 224 8.13 0.27 29.86
CA HIS A 224 8.79 -0.71 30.71
C HIS A 224 8.10 -0.76 32.07
N CYS A 225 7.56 -1.91 32.44
CA CYS A 225 6.74 -2.10 33.62
C CYS A 225 7.30 -3.17 34.55
N SER A 226 7.16 -2.93 35.85
CA SER A 226 7.52 -3.86 36.91
C SER A 226 6.50 -3.83 38.03
N TYR A 227 6.37 -4.94 38.75
CA TYR A 227 5.56 -4.99 39.96
C TYR A 227 6.08 -4.01 41.03
N LEU A 228 5.18 -3.32 41.72
CA LEU A 228 5.54 -2.44 42.84
C LEU A 228 5.04 -3.02 44.15
N ARG A 229 5.88 -2.94 45.18
CA ARG A 229 5.41 -3.17 46.55
C ARG A 229 4.61 -1.96 47.02
N TYR A 230 3.39 -2.19 47.48
CA TYR A 230 2.49 -1.14 47.93
C TYR A 230 2.03 -1.39 49.37
N HIS A 231 1.83 -0.30 50.10
CA HIS A 231 1.35 -0.36 51.48
C HIS A 231 -0.16 -0.17 51.48
N TYR A 232 -0.87 -1.18 51.97
CA TYR A 232 -2.32 -1.18 52.07
C TYR A 232 -2.76 -0.71 53.45
N GLY A 233 -3.81 0.10 53.49
CA GLY A 233 -4.43 0.59 54.72
C GLY A 233 -5.89 0.93 54.46
N ASN A 234 -6.69 0.94 55.53
CA ASN A 234 -8.10 1.32 55.45
C ASN A 234 -8.25 2.77 55.88
N THR A 235 -8.93 3.57 55.07
CA THR A 235 -9.30 4.95 55.44
C THR A 235 -10.77 4.96 55.87
N PRO A 236 -11.11 5.43 57.10
CA PRO A 236 -12.46 5.87 57.36
C PRO A 236 -12.76 7.08 56.45
N TYR A 237 -13.97 7.13 55.90
CA TYR A 237 -14.46 8.12 54.93
C TYR A 237 -13.77 9.49 55.03
N PRO A 238 -13.08 9.99 53.99
CA PRO A 238 -12.36 11.25 54.09
C PRO A 238 -13.32 12.44 54.18
N ASP A 239 -13.07 13.32 55.16
CA ASP A 239 -13.67 14.65 55.22
C ASP A 239 -13.17 15.46 54.02
N ILE A 240 -14.08 16.10 53.28
CA ILE A 240 -13.77 16.69 51.97
C ILE A 240 -13.03 18.02 52.17
N SER A 241 -11.70 17.97 52.38
CA SER A 241 -10.85 19.15 52.26
C SER A 241 -10.34 19.32 50.82
N SER A 242 -10.21 20.58 50.40
CA SER A 242 -10.11 21.02 49.01
C SER A 242 -8.69 21.08 48.43
N GLU A 243 -7.69 20.48 49.07
CA GLU A 243 -6.29 20.58 48.61
C GLU A 243 -5.81 19.34 47.85
N GLN A 244 -5.15 19.58 46.71
CA GLN A 244 -4.97 18.62 45.61
C GLN A 244 -3.93 17.51 45.90
N PHE A 245 -3.28 17.51 47.06
CA PHE A 245 -2.24 16.55 47.45
C PHE A 245 -2.20 16.20 48.95
N GLU A 246 -3.24 16.52 49.73
CA GLU A 246 -3.22 16.32 51.20
C GLU A 246 -3.71 14.93 51.64
N TYR A 247 -3.89 14.00 50.69
CA TYR A 247 -4.29 12.63 50.98
C TYR A 247 -3.07 11.77 51.31
N ASN A 248 -3.12 11.00 52.41
CA ASN A 248 -2.09 10.03 52.78
C ASN A 248 -2.20 8.70 51.99
N TYR A 249 -2.71 8.74 50.76
CA TYR A 249 -2.87 7.58 49.90
C TYR A 249 -2.76 7.97 48.42
N THR A 250 -2.35 7.01 47.58
CA THR A 250 -2.17 7.21 46.12
C THR A 250 -3.35 6.68 45.30
N TYR A 251 -4.03 5.65 45.80
CA TYR A 251 -5.17 5.01 45.13
C TYR A 251 -6.18 4.50 46.17
N GLU A 252 -7.46 4.64 45.83
CA GLU A 252 -8.59 4.18 46.63
C GLU A 252 -9.58 3.44 45.73
N TYR A 253 -10.12 2.33 46.25
CA TYR A 253 -11.24 1.61 45.65
C TYR A 253 -12.14 1.07 46.76
N SER A 254 -13.42 0.85 46.45
CA SER A 254 -14.37 0.33 47.44
C SER A 254 -14.09 -1.14 47.73
N ASP A 255 -13.95 -1.45 49.01
CA ASP A 255 -13.84 -2.83 49.54
C ASP A 255 -15.21 -3.54 49.61
N SER A 256 -16.31 -2.83 49.32
CA SER A 256 -17.68 -3.23 49.68
C SER A 256 -18.38 -4.27 48.80
N THR A 257 -17.69 -4.95 47.87
CA THR A 257 -18.34 -5.95 47.00
C THR A 257 -18.73 -7.23 47.74
N VAL A 258 -18.08 -7.59 48.84
CA VAL A 258 -18.40 -8.82 49.61
C VAL A 258 -19.28 -8.54 50.83
N GLY A 259 -19.07 -7.43 51.54
CA GLY A 259 -19.86 -7.10 52.74
C GLY A 259 -21.33 -6.75 52.47
N GLY A 260 -21.68 -6.41 51.22
CA GLY A 260 -23.04 -6.05 50.80
C GLY A 260 -23.81 -7.15 50.07
N MET A 261 -23.26 -8.37 49.94
CA MET A 261 -24.01 -9.52 49.41
C MET A 261 -25.01 -10.08 50.43
N HIS A 262 -25.91 -9.23 50.92
CA HIS A 262 -27.24 -9.72 51.24
C HIS A 262 -27.88 -10.12 49.91
N MET A 263 -27.97 -11.44 49.71
CA MET A 263 -28.53 -12.06 48.51
C MET A 263 -29.88 -11.43 48.14
N SER A 264 -29.87 -10.49 47.22
CA SER A 264 -31.08 -10.08 46.52
C SER A 264 -31.20 -11.00 45.29
N PRO A 265 -32.34 -11.69 45.08
CA PRO A 265 -32.55 -12.51 43.89
C PRO A 265 -32.59 -11.58 42.67
N GLY A 266 -31.49 -11.49 41.95
CA GLY A 266 -31.34 -10.60 40.78
C GLY A 266 -30.01 -9.85 40.68
N ALA A 267 -28.99 -10.17 41.48
CA ALA A 267 -27.72 -9.44 41.49
C ALA A 267 -27.02 -9.40 40.12
N ILE A 268 -26.79 -8.16 39.70
CA ILE A 268 -26.12 -7.67 38.50
C ILE A 268 -24.72 -8.30 38.37
N THR A 269 -24.28 -8.56 37.13
CA THR A 269 -22.90 -8.98 36.80
C THR A 269 -21.90 -8.00 37.44
N SER A 270 -21.23 -8.41 38.52
CA SER A 270 -20.12 -7.61 39.07
C SER A 270 -18.93 -7.74 38.13
N THR A 271 -18.25 -6.62 37.83
CA THR A 271 -17.04 -6.67 37.01
C THR A 271 -15.95 -7.43 37.76
N GLY A 272 -15.37 -8.41 37.07
CA GLY A 272 -14.35 -9.34 37.57
C GLY A 272 -13.17 -8.69 38.30
N TYR A 273 -12.87 -7.45 37.96
CA TYR A 273 -11.77 -6.64 38.48
C TYR A 273 -12.03 -5.16 38.12
N THR A 274 -11.29 -4.23 38.75
CA THR A 274 -11.28 -2.81 38.38
C THR A 274 -9.87 -2.39 38.00
N LEU A 275 -9.68 -1.89 36.78
CA LEU A 275 -8.40 -1.30 36.36
C LEU A 275 -8.42 0.21 36.58
N SER A 276 -7.39 0.74 37.22
CA SER A 276 -7.18 2.16 37.44
C SER A 276 -5.74 2.53 37.11
N ALA A 277 -5.49 3.79 36.76
CA ALA A 277 -4.15 4.23 36.43
C ALA A 277 -3.92 5.66 36.94
N VAL A 278 -2.82 5.88 37.64
CA VAL A 278 -2.40 7.20 38.13
C VAL A 278 -1.06 7.57 37.50
N THR A 279 -0.87 8.86 37.25
CA THR A 279 0.30 9.36 36.53
C THR A 279 1.04 10.43 37.32
N ALA A 280 2.37 10.41 37.21
CA ALA A 280 3.23 11.52 37.57
C ALA A 280 3.96 12.00 36.32
N SER A 281 3.95 13.31 36.11
CA SER A 281 4.33 13.92 34.85
C SER A 281 5.31 15.06 35.11
N TRP A 282 6.39 15.08 34.34
CA TRP A 282 7.40 16.11 34.41
C TRP A 282 7.29 17.03 33.20
N LEU A 283 7.60 18.31 33.40
CA LEU A 283 7.79 19.30 32.34
C LEU A 283 9.10 20.03 32.64
N ASN A 284 10.03 20.05 31.70
CA ASN A 284 11.36 20.64 31.88
C ASN A 284 12.06 20.16 33.17
N GLY A 285 11.93 18.88 33.49
CA GLY A 285 12.54 18.26 34.66
C GLY A 285 11.81 18.48 36.00
N SER A 286 10.78 19.33 36.04
CA SER A 286 10.00 19.63 37.25
C SER A 286 8.64 18.93 37.23
N LEU A 287 8.14 18.52 38.39
CA LEU A 287 6.82 17.87 38.50
C LEU A 287 5.71 18.86 38.14
N HIS A 288 4.86 18.52 37.17
CA HIS A 288 3.83 19.43 36.69
C HIS A 288 2.53 19.31 37.50
N PRO A 289 2.04 20.38 38.14
CA PRO A 289 0.96 20.31 39.13
C PRO A 289 -0.40 19.93 38.55
N SER A 290 -0.72 20.31 37.30
CA SER A 290 -2.02 20.01 36.68
C SER A 290 -2.07 18.70 35.88
N MET A 291 -0.90 18.08 35.65
CA MET A 291 -0.79 16.81 34.90
C MET A 291 -0.53 15.62 35.82
N THR A 292 0.06 15.87 36.98
CA THR A 292 0.35 14.86 38.00
C THR A 292 -0.86 14.61 38.90
N LYS A 293 -1.14 13.34 39.17
CA LYS A 293 -2.24 12.90 40.07
C LYS A 293 -1.74 12.47 41.46
N PHE A 294 -0.45 12.24 41.64
CA PHE A 294 0.17 11.90 42.92
C PHE A 294 1.64 12.32 42.97
N LYS A 295 2.17 12.60 44.17
CA LYS A 295 3.59 12.93 44.35
C LYS A 295 4.42 11.64 44.50
N PRO A 296 5.32 11.30 43.57
CA PRO A 296 6.13 10.09 43.68
C PRO A 296 7.18 10.19 44.80
N ILE A 297 7.45 9.06 45.46
CA ILE A 297 8.59 8.93 46.40
C ILE A 297 9.92 9.08 45.65
N PRO A 298 11.03 9.47 46.32
CA PRO A 298 12.32 9.69 45.66
C PRO A 298 12.80 8.52 44.79
N ALA A 299 12.52 7.27 45.19
CA ALA A 299 12.88 6.08 44.42
C ALA A 299 12.15 5.93 43.07
N LEU A 300 11.00 6.59 42.89
CA LEU A 300 10.19 6.57 41.67
C LEU A 300 10.36 7.84 40.83
N VAL A 301 11.16 8.81 41.27
CA VAL A 301 11.39 10.06 40.54
C VAL A 301 12.31 9.81 39.34
N ASN A 302 11.75 9.90 38.14
CA ASN A 302 12.53 9.87 36.90
C ASN A 302 11.99 10.93 35.92
N PRO A 303 12.58 12.13 35.87
CA PRO A 303 12.10 13.21 35.01
C PRO A 303 12.23 12.92 33.49
N ARG A 304 12.99 11.89 33.09
CA ARG A 304 13.17 11.49 31.68
C ARG A 304 12.12 10.50 31.18
N SER A 305 11.12 10.18 31.99
CA SER A 305 10.01 9.31 31.63
C SER A 305 8.72 9.83 32.22
N GLU A 306 7.59 9.47 31.64
CA GLU A 306 6.32 9.57 32.34
C GLU A 306 6.14 8.35 33.24
N LEU A 307 5.72 8.56 34.50
CA LEU A 307 5.49 7.48 35.46
C LEU A 307 4.01 7.17 35.48
N LEU A 308 3.69 5.92 35.19
CA LEU A 308 2.34 5.38 35.19
C LEU A 308 2.26 4.25 36.22
N ILE A 309 1.33 4.32 37.16
CA ILE A 309 1.04 3.20 38.06
C ILE A 309 -0.34 2.67 37.72
N LEU A 310 -0.38 1.43 37.25
CA LEU A 310 -1.60 0.70 36.93
C LEU A 310 -2.02 -0.14 38.14
N PHE A 311 -3.18 0.15 38.71
CA PHE A 311 -3.78 -0.61 39.80
C PHE A 311 -4.82 -1.57 39.25
N LEU A 312 -4.65 -2.85 39.54
CA LEU A 312 -5.64 -3.88 39.28
C LEU A 312 -6.30 -4.25 40.61
N SER A 313 -7.50 -3.72 40.84
CA SER A 313 -8.30 -4.03 42.03
C SER A 313 -9.08 -5.31 41.85
N SER A 314 -8.98 -6.19 42.84
CA SER A 314 -9.57 -7.53 42.83
C SER A 314 -11.09 -7.57 42.95
N ASN A 315 -11.70 -6.48 43.43
CA ASN A 315 -13.12 -6.42 43.79
C ASN A 315 -13.54 -7.59 44.72
N ASN A 316 -12.59 -8.22 45.43
CA ASN A 316 -12.79 -9.35 46.34
C ASN A 316 -13.61 -10.52 45.75
N ILE A 317 -13.37 -10.88 44.49
CA ILE A 317 -14.10 -11.99 43.86
C ILE A 317 -13.51 -13.35 44.30
N PRO A 318 -14.34 -14.30 44.73
CA PRO A 318 -13.91 -15.65 45.07
C PRO A 318 -13.75 -16.57 43.85
N TYR A 319 -12.74 -17.45 43.88
CA TYR A 319 -12.44 -18.44 42.85
C TYR A 319 -12.51 -19.87 43.41
N PHE A 320 -13.01 -20.82 42.63
CA PHE A 320 -13.00 -22.26 43.01
C PHE A 320 -11.65 -22.94 42.74
N THR A 321 -10.82 -22.34 41.90
CA THR A 321 -9.48 -22.82 41.55
C THR A 321 -8.47 -21.70 41.79
N PRO A 322 -7.27 -21.99 42.33
CA PRO A 322 -6.27 -20.96 42.54
C PRO A 322 -5.80 -20.40 41.19
N THR A 323 -5.59 -19.08 41.14
CA THR A 323 -5.04 -18.40 39.96
C THR A 323 -3.60 -17.98 40.25
N THR A 324 -2.65 -18.49 39.47
CA THR A 324 -1.21 -18.21 39.60
C THR A 324 -0.73 -17.10 38.66
N ASP A 325 -1.63 -16.27 38.15
CA ASP A 325 -1.27 -15.11 37.33
C ASP A 325 -0.37 -14.17 38.12
N ASN A 326 0.68 -13.64 37.48
CA ASN A 326 1.67 -12.82 38.15
C ASN A 326 1.14 -11.47 38.62
N TRP A 327 0.17 -10.89 37.90
CA TRP A 327 -0.44 -9.60 38.24
C TRP A 327 -1.79 -9.77 38.95
N TYR A 328 -2.54 -10.83 38.61
CA TYR A 328 -3.87 -11.12 39.15
C TYR A 328 -3.94 -12.43 39.95
N ARG A 329 -3.10 -12.53 40.99
CA ARG A 329 -2.91 -13.73 41.81
C ARG A 329 -4.05 -13.95 42.80
N ALA A 330 -4.62 -15.15 42.81
CA ALA A 330 -5.66 -15.59 43.74
C ALA A 330 -5.36 -16.99 44.30
N THR A 331 -4.39 -17.06 45.21
CA THR A 331 -3.89 -18.30 45.84
C THR A 331 -4.24 -18.39 47.32
N LYS A 332 -4.73 -17.31 47.93
CA LYS A 332 -5.09 -17.25 49.35
C LYS A 332 -6.39 -18.03 49.59
N LYS A 333 -6.31 -19.15 50.31
CA LYS A 333 -7.52 -19.88 50.72
C LYS A 333 -8.35 -19.02 51.66
N LEU A 334 -9.61 -18.79 51.31
CA LEU A 334 -10.59 -18.10 52.13
C LEU A 334 -11.25 -19.10 53.09
N ASN A 335 -11.58 -18.64 54.29
CA ASN A 335 -12.35 -19.44 55.26
C ASN A 335 -13.85 -19.41 54.94
N MET A 336 -14.17 -19.70 53.68
CA MET A 336 -15.53 -19.72 53.14
C MET A 336 -15.69 -21.03 52.36
N SER A 337 -16.79 -21.73 52.58
CA SER A 337 -17.17 -22.92 51.82
C SER A 337 -18.53 -22.68 51.15
N VAL A 338 -18.64 -23.02 49.87
CA VAL A 338 -19.91 -22.89 49.13
C VAL A 338 -20.75 -24.15 49.34
N TYR A 339 -21.98 -23.97 49.80
CA TYR A 339 -22.97 -25.04 49.95
C TYR A 339 -23.73 -25.21 48.62
N CYS A 340 -23.69 -26.42 48.04
CA CYS A 340 -24.38 -26.76 46.80
C CYS A 340 -25.62 -27.63 47.10
N PRO A 341 -26.83 -27.06 47.13
CA PRO A 341 -28.05 -27.79 47.50
C PRO A 341 -28.53 -28.82 46.46
N GLN A 342 -27.97 -28.84 45.24
CA GLN A 342 -28.43 -29.73 44.16
C GLN A 342 -27.70 -31.08 44.03
N LEU A 343 -26.79 -31.43 44.94
CA LEU A 343 -26.10 -32.74 44.91
C LEU A 343 -26.84 -33.76 45.78
N PRO A 344 -27.05 -35.01 45.30
CA PRO A 344 -27.86 -36.01 45.99
C PRO A 344 -27.31 -36.33 47.38
N ILE A 345 -28.22 -36.38 48.35
CA ILE A 345 -28.09 -36.21 49.81
C ILE A 345 -27.19 -37.28 50.52
N ASN A 346 -26.55 -38.19 49.78
CA ASN A 346 -25.83 -39.33 50.38
C ASN A 346 -24.30 -39.23 50.34
N THR A 347 -23.74 -38.11 49.87
CA THR A 347 -22.31 -37.81 50.05
C THR A 347 -22.19 -36.65 51.02
N GLY A 348 -21.45 -36.84 52.13
CA GLY A 348 -21.26 -35.84 53.17
C GLY A 348 -20.84 -34.46 52.64
N GLU A 349 -21.11 -33.44 53.43
CA GLU A 349 -20.89 -32.01 53.18
C GLU A 349 -19.65 -31.73 52.29
N ILE A 350 -19.85 -31.53 50.98
CA ILE A 350 -18.75 -31.21 50.05
C ILE A 350 -18.41 -29.73 50.23
N ARG A 351 -17.39 -29.44 51.03
CA ARG A 351 -16.82 -28.09 51.16
C ARG A 351 -15.75 -27.88 50.09
N LEU A 352 -16.09 -27.17 49.03
CA LEU A 352 -15.11 -26.74 48.04
C LEU A 352 -14.27 -25.58 48.62
N PRO A 353 -12.93 -25.65 48.54
CA PRO A 353 -12.09 -24.53 48.94
C PRO A 353 -12.32 -23.35 48.00
N VAL A 354 -12.42 -22.17 48.59
CA VAL A 354 -12.52 -20.91 47.86
C VAL A 354 -11.20 -20.18 47.98
N TYR A 355 -10.73 -19.61 46.89
CA TYR A 355 -9.50 -18.84 46.81
C TYR A 355 -9.84 -17.37 46.57
N GLY A 356 -9.17 -16.49 47.29
CA GLY A 356 -9.23 -15.05 47.13
C GLY A 356 -7.87 -14.49 46.76
N HIS A 357 -7.86 -13.20 46.45
CA HIS A 357 -6.66 -12.47 46.13
C HIS A 357 -5.74 -12.29 47.34
N GLU A 358 -4.43 -12.25 47.08
CA GLU A 358 -3.42 -12.00 48.12
C GLU A 358 -3.40 -10.52 48.51
N GLU A 359 -3.59 -9.64 47.52
CA GLU A 359 -3.57 -8.20 47.68
C GLU A 359 -4.89 -7.58 47.20
N PRO A 360 -5.39 -6.53 47.86
CA PRO A 360 -6.67 -5.90 47.51
C PRO A 360 -6.58 -5.20 46.13
N ALA A 361 -5.45 -4.56 45.80
CA ALA A 361 -5.19 -4.01 44.49
C ALA A 361 -3.70 -4.07 44.10
N SER A 362 -3.35 -4.88 43.10
CA SER A 362 -1.97 -5.07 42.64
C SER A 362 -1.47 -3.89 41.79
N PRO A 363 -0.41 -3.15 42.19
CA PRO A 363 0.15 -2.06 41.40
C PRO A 363 1.26 -2.54 40.46
N LEU A 364 1.20 -2.08 39.22
CA LEU A 364 2.22 -2.23 38.21
C LEU A 364 2.77 -0.85 37.85
N GLY A 365 4.03 -0.60 38.20
CA GLY A 365 4.73 0.65 37.91
C GLY A 365 5.38 0.59 36.53
N CYS A 366 5.08 1.57 35.69
CA CYS A 366 5.55 1.66 34.32
C CYS A 366 6.25 2.99 34.07
N ILE A 367 7.34 2.95 33.31
CA ILE A 367 7.95 4.13 32.69
C ILE A 367 7.55 4.17 31.21
N ASP A 368 6.97 5.28 30.78
CA ASP A 368 6.66 5.57 29.37
C ASP A 368 7.69 6.56 28.82
N GLN A 369 8.34 6.16 27.73
CA GLN A 369 9.35 6.95 27.04
C GLN A 369 9.11 6.88 25.54
N VAL A 370 9.38 7.99 24.87
CA VAL A 370 9.19 8.11 23.44
C VAL A 370 10.38 8.80 22.81
N GLU A 371 10.63 8.44 21.56
CA GLU A 371 11.71 8.96 20.74
C GLU A 371 11.14 9.32 19.37
N VAL A 372 11.46 10.53 18.91
CA VAL A 372 11.09 11.01 17.57
C VAL A 372 12.37 11.27 16.81
N CYS A 373 12.42 10.78 15.57
CA CYS A 373 13.52 11.05 14.66
C CYS A 373 13.04 11.64 13.34
N SER A 374 13.88 12.47 12.72
CA SER A 374 13.73 12.82 11.31
C SER A 374 14.14 11.63 10.45
N ALA A 375 13.34 11.30 9.43
CA ALA A 375 13.74 10.31 8.43
C ALA A 375 14.77 10.87 7.44
N HIS A 376 15.01 12.19 7.46
CA HIS A 376 15.96 12.87 6.60
C HIS A 376 17.31 13.01 7.31
N ARG A 377 18.37 12.42 6.74
CA ARG A 377 19.73 12.55 7.27
C ARG A 377 20.24 13.98 7.04
N ARG A 378 20.47 14.72 8.12
CA ARG A 378 21.22 15.98 8.12
C ARG A 378 22.39 15.93 9.10
N THR A 379 23.42 16.71 8.77
CA THR A 379 24.56 16.97 9.63
C THR A 379 24.38 18.38 10.19
N ILE A 380 24.26 18.51 11.51
CA ILE A 380 24.20 19.80 12.21
C ILE A 380 25.38 19.79 13.20
N ASP A 381 26.25 20.81 13.17
CA ASP A 381 27.44 20.93 14.03
C ASP A 381 28.36 19.70 14.04
N GLY A 382 28.57 19.09 12.86
CA GLY A 382 29.44 17.91 12.71
C GLY A 382 28.91 16.62 13.36
N LYS A 383 27.70 16.63 13.94
CA LYS A 383 27.04 15.46 14.52
C LYS A 383 25.72 15.19 13.78
N GLN A 384 25.48 13.92 13.42
CA GLN A 384 24.17 13.49 12.91
C GLN A 384 23.17 13.43 14.07
N ARG A 385 22.61 14.58 14.48
CA ARG A 385 21.50 14.58 15.45
C ARG A 385 20.18 14.38 14.71
N LEU A 386 19.78 13.11 14.63
CA LEU A 386 18.56 12.67 13.93
C LEU A 386 17.35 12.49 14.85
N CYS A 387 17.57 12.34 16.16
CA CYS A 387 16.57 11.85 17.12
C CYS A 387 16.60 12.64 18.43
N THR A 388 15.46 12.71 19.11
CA THR A 388 15.34 13.28 20.48
C THR A 388 16.05 12.44 21.54
N GLY A 389 16.32 11.16 21.25
CA GLY A 389 16.56 10.14 22.27
C GLY A 389 15.27 9.77 23.01
N LEU A 390 15.33 8.74 23.85
CA LEU A 390 14.22 8.36 24.73
C LEU A 390 14.04 9.41 25.82
N MET A 391 12.87 10.03 25.87
CA MET A 391 12.51 11.04 26.85
C MET A 391 11.01 10.98 27.19
N ASN A 392 10.61 11.78 28.18
CA ASN A 392 9.24 11.89 28.62
C ASN A 392 8.35 12.42 27.47
N PRO A 393 7.21 11.75 27.16
CA PRO A 393 6.22 12.21 26.18
C PRO A 393 5.81 13.68 26.27
N VAL A 394 5.83 14.27 27.46
CA VAL A 394 5.47 15.67 27.69
C VAL A 394 6.48 16.67 27.10
N ASP A 395 7.79 16.38 27.19
CA ASP A 395 8.85 17.30 26.75
C ASP A 395 9.19 17.12 25.25
N VAL A 396 8.83 15.97 24.67
CA VAL A 396 9.20 15.59 23.30
C VAL A 396 8.75 16.59 22.23
N PRO A 397 7.52 17.15 22.25
CA PRO A 397 7.11 18.08 21.21
C PRO A 397 8.00 19.33 21.19
N GLY A 398 8.43 19.82 22.36
CA GLY A 398 9.32 20.99 22.47
C GLY A 398 10.70 20.74 21.88
N VAL A 399 11.25 19.56 22.11
CA VAL A 399 12.56 19.16 21.55
C VAL A 399 12.44 18.83 20.05
N THR A 400 11.32 18.26 19.64
CA THR A 400 11.06 17.86 18.24
C THR A 400 11.05 19.06 17.29
N ILE A 401 10.56 20.22 17.73
CA ILE A 401 10.59 21.48 16.96
C ILE A 401 12.02 21.82 16.52
N ASN A 402 13.01 21.61 17.40
CA ASN A 402 14.41 21.92 17.09
C ASN A 402 15.08 20.89 16.16
N ILE A 403 14.49 19.71 15.99
CA ILE A 403 15.01 18.63 15.12
C ILE A 403 14.39 18.69 13.72
N LEU A 404 13.18 19.25 13.60
CA LEU A 404 12.44 19.35 12.37
C LEU A 404 12.50 20.78 11.84
N ASP A 405 13.31 20.99 10.81
CA ASP A 405 13.45 22.30 10.17
C ASP A 405 12.20 22.64 9.32
N VAL A 406 11.90 23.93 9.18
CA VAL A 406 10.82 24.58 8.39
C VAL A 406 9.45 24.79 9.09
N ASP A 407 9.02 26.06 9.15
CA ASP A 407 7.78 26.60 9.75
C ASP A 407 6.45 25.91 9.36
N ALA A 408 6.38 25.28 8.19
CA ALA A 408 5.21 24.53 7.73
C ALA A 408 5.29 23.02 8.04
N GLU A 409 6.46 22.51 8.42
CA GLU A 409 6.75 21.09 8.66
C GLU A 409 6.70 20.75 10.16
N VAL A 410 7.05 21.70 11.03
CA VAL A 410 6.87 21.62 12.48
C VAL A 410 5.40 21.45 12.86
N LYS A 411 4.49 22.24 12.28
CA LYS A 411 3.03 22.12 12.50
C LYS A 411 2.49 20.74 12.09
N ARG A 412 2.98 20.20 10.97
CA ARG A 412 2.63 18.84 10.49
C ARG A 412 3.22 17.74 11.37
N ALA A 413 4.36 17.95 11.99
CA ALA A 413 5.00 16.96 12.85
C ALA A 413 4.42 16.95 14.26
N VAL A 414 4.11 18.12 14.83
CA VAL A 414 3.30 18.26 16.05
C VAL A 414 1.91 17.66 15.82
N TRP A 415 1.34 17.80 14.62
CA TRP A 415 0.13 17.07 14.21
C TRP A 415 0.32 15.55 14.16
N LYS A 416 1.42 15.04 13.59
CA LYS A 416 1.70 13.60 13.55
C LYS A 416 1.87 13.03 14.96
N TYR A 417 2.45 13.83 15.84
CA TYR A 417 2.52 13.57 17.26
C TYR A 417 1.10 13.51 17.87
N SER A 418 0.26 14.52 17.63
CA SER A 418 -1.14 14.50 18.11
C SER A 418 -1.98 13.32 17.61
N LEU A 419 -1.67 12.72 16.44
CA LEU A 419 -2.32 11.48 15.98
C LEU A 419 -1.78 10.22 16.66
N LEU A 420 -0.48 10.16 16.89
CA LEU A 420 0.18 9.06 17.63
C LEU A 420 -0.24 9.06 19.11
N PHE A 421 -0.61 10.22 19.64
CA PHE A 421 -1.02 10.43 21.03
C PHE A 421 -2.50 10.81 21.20
N ALA A 422 -3.33 10.70 20.15
CA ALA A 422 -4.67 11.30 20.06
C ALA A 422 -5.62 11.07 21.26
N PRO A 423 -6.54 12.02 21.50
CA PRO A 423 -6.97 12.49 22.82
C PRO A 423 -7.99 11.58 23.52
N SER A 424 -7.84 11.48 24.83
CA SER A 424 -8.95 11.17 25.71
C SER A 424 -8.89 12.03 26.96
N ASN A 425 -9.64 13.13 26.94
CA ASN A 425 -9.86 13.92 28.13
C ASN A 425 -10.72 13.09 29.09
N GLU A 426 -10.26 12.92 30.33
CA GLU A 426 -11.19 12.76 31.45
C GLU A 426 -12.18 13.93 31.39
N CYS A 427 -13.47 13.67 31.23
CA CYS A 427 -14.51 14.66 31.51
C CYS A 427 -14.56 14.90 33.03
N GLN A 428 -13.56 15.59 33.57
CA GLN A 428 -13.53 15.99 34.98
C GLN A 428 -14.49 17.16 35.26
N HIS A 429 -15.07 17.78 34.23
CA HIS A 429 -15.94 18.96 34.35
C HIS A 429 -17.46 18.68 34.31
N CYS A 430 -17.92 17.46 33.98
CA CYS A 430 -19.36 17.17 33.98
C CYS A 430 -19.95 16.96 35.39
N HIS A 431 -19.13 16.86 36.44
CA HIS A 431 -19.62 16.63 37.80
C HIS A 431 -19.97 17.90 38.60
N ARG A 432 -19.63 19.11 38.14
CA ARG A 432 -19.83 20.34 38.95
C ARG A 432 -21.20 21.01 38.84
N ARG A 433 -22.18 20.51 38.05
CA ARG A 433 -23.49 21.18 37.88
C ARG A 433 -24.75 20.38 38.23
N ARG A 434 -24.64 19.21 38.87
CA ARG A 434 -25.81 18.52 39.46
C ARG A 434 -25.54 18.01 40.87
N GLN A 435 -25.13 18.91 41.77
CA GLN A 435 -25.49 18.80 43.18
C GLN A 435 -26.80 19.56 43.37
N SER A 436 -27.91 18.91 43.02
CA SER A 436 -29.22 19.32 43.50
C SER A 436 -29.94 18.04 43.85
N ARG A 437 -30.05 17.80 45.16
CA ARG A 437 -31.11 17.05 45.85
C ARG A 437 -31.78 15.98 45.00
N ASP A 438 -31.28 14.76 45.08
CA ASP A 438 -32.19 13.61 45.25
C ASP A 438 -31.44 12.48 45.96
N SER A 439 -31.92 12.22 47.17
CA SER A 439 -31.61 11.10 48.03
C SER A 439 -32.19 9.82 47.42
N SER A 440 -31.43 9.18 46.53
CA SER A 440 -31.64 7.81 46.06
C SER A 440 -30.32 7.31 45.46
N GLY A 441 -29.40 6.91 46.35
CA GLY A 441 -28.03 6.54 46.00
C GLY A 441 -27.95 5.22 45.24
N ALA A 442 -27.95 5.31 43.91
CA ALA A 442 -27.38 4.31 43.02
C ALA A 442 -26.28 4.99 42.20
N VAL A 443 -25.08 5.08 42.78
CA VAL A 443 -23.87 5.48 42.04
C VAL A 443 -23.53 4.32 41.11
N LEU A 444 -24.00 4.40 39.86
CA LEU A 444 -23.51 3.55 38.78
C LEU A 444 -22.03 3.87 38.57
N HIS A 445 -21.16 3.14 39.28
CA HIS A 445 -19.74 3.09 39.00
C HIS A 445 -19.57 2.54 37.59
N GLY A 446 -19.36 3.41 36.61
CA GLY A 446 -18.90 3.07 35.27
C GLY A 446 -17.50 2.47 35.36
N SER A 447 -17.42 1.18 35.67
CA SER A 447 -16.18 0.43 35.77
C SER A 447 -15.63 0.12 34.37
N VAL A 448 -14.30 0.05 34.31
CA VAL A 448 -13.47 -0.33 33.14
C VAL A 448 -13.26 0.75 32.07
N HIS A 449 -14.24 1.59 31.74
CA HIS A 449 -14.13 2.52 30.59
C HIS A 449 -13.50 3.89 30.87
N SER A 450 -13.15 4.26 32.11
CA SER A 450 -12.66 5.64 32.39
C SER A 450 -11.17 5.74 32.70
N ARG A 451 -10.47 4.64 32.99
CA ARG A 451 -9.17 4.72 33.69
C ARG A 451 -7.97 4.09 32.99
N ALA A 452 -8.14 3.36 31.89
CA ALA A 452 -7.06 3.11 30.91
C ALA A 452 -6.60 4.40 30.17
N PHE A 453 -7.06 5.57 30.63
CA PHE A 453 -7.04 6.87 29.98
C PHE A 453 -5.83 7.72 30.40
N THR A 454 -5.19 7.47 31.55
CA THR A 454 -4.28 8.46 32.15
C THR A 454 -2.93 8.61 31.43
N ALA A 455 -2.26 7.54 31.03
CA ALA A 455 -1.02 7.62 30.22
C ALA A 455 -1.25 8.24 28.82
N ARG A 456 -2.48 8.13 28.30
CA ARG A 456 -2.88 8.79 27.05
C ARG A 456 -3.28 10.25 27.28
N SER A 457 -3.73 10.63 28.48
CA SER A 457 -4.19 11.98 28.83
C SER A 457 -3.08 12.99 29.17
N VAL A 458 -1.90 12.51 29.59
CA VAL A 458 -0.79 13.35 30.07
C VAL A 458 0.06 13.88 28.93
N ALA A 459 0.45 13.04 27.97
CA ALA A 459 1.13 13.48 26.75
C ALA A 459 0.35 14.59 26.01
N ASN A 460 -0.99 14.54 26.08
CA ASN A 460 -1.89 15.52 25.47
C ASN A 460 -1.99 16.85 26.23
N ARG A 461 -1.97 16.83 27.57
CA ARG A 461 -1.85 18.07 28.38
C ARG A 461 -0.48 18.72 28.19
N GLY A 462 0.56 17.91 28.02
CA GLY A 462 1.90 18.36 27.68
C GLY A 462 1.96 19.05 26.32
N VAL A 463 1.42 18.42 25.27
CA VAL A 463 1.32 19.01 23.93
C VAL A 463 0.50 20.30 23.93
N ALA A 464 -0.67 20.32 24.59
CA ALA A 464 -1.52 21.52 24.64
C ALA A 464 -0.88 22.69 25.40
N HIS A 465 -0.24 22.44 26.54
CA HIS A 465 0.49 23.46 27.29
C HIS A 465 1.75 23.92 26.56
N LEU A 466 2.46 23.01 25.89
CA LEU A 466 3.67 23.36 25.15
C LEU A 466 3.34 24.14 23.88
N LEU A 467 2.23 23.81 23.20
CA LEU A 467 1.63 24.59 22.10
C LEU A 467 1.27 26.01 22.54
N ASP A 468 0.64 26.16 23.71
CA ASP A 468 0.33 27.46 24.33
C ASP A 468 1.62 28.24 24.68
N HIS A 469 2.65 27.57 25.19
CA HIS A 469 3.92 28.19 25.58
C HIS A 469 4.80 28.63 24.39
N ILE A 470 4.69 27.95 23.25
CA ILE A 470 5.37 28.33 21.99
C ILE A 470 4.52 29.24 21.09
N GLY A 471 3.36 29.70 21.57
CA GLY A 471 2.49 30.63 20.84
C GLY A 471 1.74 30.03 19.65
N ILE A 472 1.58 28.70 19.59
CA ILE A 472 0.79 28.01 18.57
C ILE A 472 -0.53 27.59 19.19
N ASP A 473 -1.59 28.34 18.91
CA ASP A 473 -2.94 27.99 19.34
C ASP A 473 -3.38 26.66 18.69
N PRO A 474 -3.74 25.61 19.45
CA PRO A 474 -4.24 24.34 18.90
C PRO A 474 -5.50 24.51 18.03
N THR A 475 -6.25 25.59 18.23
CA THR A 475 -7.42 25.96 17.42
C THR A 475 -7.05 26.75 16.15
N SER A 476 -5.79 27.18 16.00
CA SER A 476 -5.28 27.83 14.79
C SER A 476 -4.88 26.86 13.67
N ILE A 477 -4.96 25.55 13.91
CA ILE A 477 -4.80 24.54 12.84
C ILE A 477 -5.94 24.74 11.84
N ARG A 478 -5.63 25.35 10.70
CA ARG A 478 -6.63 25.71 9.70
C ARG A 478 -7.32 24.44 9.17
N PRO A 479 -8.63 24.49 8.85
CA PRO A 479 -9.35 23.40 8.19
C PRO A 479 -8.63 22.84 6.95
N ASP A 480 -7.88 23.70 6.26
CA ASP A 480 -7.08 23.37 5.08
C ASP A 480 -5.91 22.42 5.40
N GLU A 481 -5.27 22.55 6.57
CA GLU A 481 -4.16 21.67 6.97
C GLU A 481 -4.66 20.26 7.28
N SER A 482 -5.80 20.08 7.96
CA SER A 482 -6.42 18.75 8.10
C SER A 482 -6.71 18.10 6.75
N LYS A 483 -7.26 18.90 5.83
CA LYS A 483 -7.71 18.43 4.52
C LYS A 483 -6.54 17.95 3.69
N GLU A 484 -5.43 18.69 3.69
CA GLU A 484 -4.18 18.27 3.05
C GLU A 484 -3.69 16.93 3.62
N MET A 485 -3.87 16.69 4.92
CA MET A 485 -3.35 15.50 5.57
C MET A 485 -4.20 14.25 5.30
N CYS A 486 -5.53 14.36 5.32
CA CYS A 486 -6.38 13.25 4.88
C CYS A 486 -6.16 12.89 3.42
N GLN A 487 -5.94 13.91 2.56
CA GLN A 487 -5.66 13.70 1.14
C GLN A 487 -4.30 13.05 0.88
N ASN A 488 -3.39 13.11 1.86
CA ASN A 488 -2.08 12.48 1.80
C ASN A 488 -2.00 11.17 2.60
N GLN A 489 -3.11 10.49 2.84
CA GLN A 489 -3.12 9.15 3.44
C GLN A 489 -3.23 8.07 2.37
N LYS A 490 -2.47 6.99 2.54
CA LYS A 490 -2.52 5.81 1.67
C LYS A 490 -2.85 4.55 2.45
N ILE A 491 -3.57 3.65 1.79
CA ILE A 491 -3.98 2.34 2.31
C ILE A 491 -3.64 1.26 1.30
N ARG A 492 -3.70 0.00 1.75
CA ARG A 492 -3.61 -1.17 0.87
C ARG A 492 -5.00 -1.71 0.57
N THR A 493 -5.30 -1.93 -0.71
CA THR A 493 -6.57 -2.52 -1.14
C THR A 493 -6.41 -3.28 -2.45
N THR A 494 -7.21 -4.33 -2.62
CA THR A 494 -7.29 -5.12 -3.85
C THR A 494 -8.39 -4.65 -4.80
N ALA A 495 -9.25 -3.73 -4.37
CA ALA A 495 -10.38 -3.22 -5.17
C ALA A 495 -9.94 -2.29 -6.32
N PHE A 496 -8.76 -1.70 -6.20
CA PHE A 496 -8.20 -0.77 -7.18
C PHE A 496 -6.88 -1.30 -7.72
N SER A 497 -6.38 -0.68 -8.78
CA SER A 497 -5.09 -1.04 -9.39
C SER A 497 -4.26 0.21 -9.60
N SER A 498 -3.06 0.20 -9.04
CA SER A 498 -2.05 1.25 -9.21
C SER A 498 -1.07 0.83 -10.31
N PHE A 499 -0.63 1.78 -11.15
CA PHE A 499 0.28 1.56 -12.28
C PHE A 499 1.42 2.57 -12.27
N SER A 500 2.63 2.14 -12.66
CA SER A 500 3.78 3.06 -12.80
C SER A 500 3.61 3.93 -14.04
N MET A 501 3.45 5.25 -13.85
CA MET A 501 3.33 6.20 -14.97
C MET A 501 4.60 6.26 -15.82
N LEU A 502 5.77 6.20 -15.18
CA LEU A 502 7.05 6.14 -15.88
C LEU A 502 7.11 4.92 -16.81
N GLY A 503 6.69 3.75 -16.33
CA GLY A 503 6.64 2.53 -17.13
C GLY A 503 5.68 2.65 -18.32
N LEU A 504 4.48 3.20 -18.09
CA LEU A 504 3.49 3.44 -19.15
C LEU A 504 4.03 4.38 -20.23
N ILE A 505 4.63 5.50 -19.83
CA ILE A 505 5.21 6.49 -20.76
C ILE A 505 6.33 5.85 -21.57
N LEU A 506 7.25 5.11 -20.94
CA LEU A 506 8.36 4.45 -21.65
C LEU A 506 7.85 3.45 -22.68
N ILE A 507 6.87 2.60 -22.34
CA ILE A 507 6.30 1.63 -23.27
C ILE A 507 5.64 2.34 -24.47
N ILE A 508 4.80 3.34 -24.21
CA ILE A 508 4.07 4.04 -25.26
C ILE A 508 5.04 4.82 -26.17
N LEU A 509 6.00 5.55 -25.61
CA LEU A 509 6.96 6.34 -26.39
C LEU A 509 7.88 5.45 -27.23
N THR A 510 8.50 4.44 -26.62
CA THR A 510 9.42 3.54 -27.35
C THR A 510 8.68 2.71 -28.40
N GLY A 511 7.48 2.21 -28.07
CA GLY A 511 6.64 1.48 -29.02
C GLY A 511 6.20 2.34 -30.20
N THR A 512 5.77 3.59 -29.93
CA THR A 512 5.38 4.53 -31.00
C THR A 512 6.57 4.87 -31.89
N GLN A 513 7.76 5.03 -31.32
CA GLN A 513 8.98 5.29 -32.09
C GLN A 513 9.34 4.12 -33.01
N ILE A 514 9.21 2.87 -32.54
CA ILE A 514 9.39 1.68 -33.40
C ILE A 514 8.37 1.67 -34.55
N ILE A 515 7.10 1.98 -34.27
CA ILE A 515 6.05 2.05 -35.30
C ILE A 515 6.39 3.11 -36.35
N LEU A 516 6.80 4.31 -35.91
CA LEU A 516 7.18 5.40 -36.81
C LEU A 516 8.39 5.03 -37.67
N ILE A 517 9.45 4.46 -37.08
CA ILE A 517 10.62 3.99 -37.83
C ILE A 517 10.20 2.97 -38.89
N SER A 518 9.32 2.01 -38.54
CA SER A 518 8.84 1.02 -39.49
C SER A 518 8.14 1.63 -40.71
N TYR A 519 7.33 2.67 -40.54
CA TYR A 519 6.66 3.34 -41.67
C TYR A 519 7.60 4.25 -42.47
N LEU A 520 8.64 4.80 -41.82
CA LEU A 520 9.59 5.69 -42.47
C LEU A 520 10.71 4.96 -43.24
N LEU A 521 10.90 3.65 -43.03
CA LEU A 521 11.94 2.87 -43.70
C LEU A 521 11.87 2.95 -45.24
N GLU A 522 10.70 2.69 -45.82
CA GLU A 522 10.51 2.72 -47.27
C GLU A 522 10.73 4.12 -47.89
N PRO A 523 10.13 5.22 -47.39
CA PRO A 523 10.37 6.54 -47.95
C PRO A 523 11.82 7.01 -47.76
N ILE A 524 12.45 6.73 -46.61
CA ILE A 524 13.85 7.09 -46.37
C ILE A 524 14.77 6.38 -47.35
N THR A 525 14.58 5.07 -47.55
CA THR A 525 15.41 4.29 -48.47
C THR A 525 15.21 4.72 -49.92
N ALA A 526 13.98 5.06 -50.31
CA ALA A 526 13.70 5.65 -51.63
C ALA A 526 14.41 7.01 -51.83
N ILE A 527 14.44 7.88 -50.81
CA ILE A 527 15.15 9.17 -50.88
C ILE A 527 16.66 8.97 -50.97
N LEU A 528 17.23 8.09 -50.13
CA LEU A 528 18.66 7.79 -50.13
C LEU A 528 19.12 7.19 -51.46
N HIS A 529 18.30 6.30 -52.04
CA HIS A 529 18.52 5.78 -53.38
C HIS A 529 18.49 6.91 -54.43
N ARG A 530 17.46 7.77 -54.43
CA ARG A 530 17.35 8.89 -55.38
C ARG A 530 18.49 9.90 -55.29
N LYS A 531 18.96 10.22 -54.07
CA LYS A 531 20.00 11.24 -53.85
C LYS A 531 21.43 10.74 -54.04
N GLY A 532 21.70 9.46 -53.79
CA GLY A 532 23.09 8.98 -53.74
C GLY A 532 23.31 7.52 -54.15
N LYS A 533 22.30 6.84 -54.74
CA LYS A 533 22.37 5.42 -55.12
C LYS A 533 22.84 4.49 -53.98
N TYR A 534 22.50 4.86 -52.74
CA TYR A 534 22.90 4.09 -51.56
C TYR A 534 22.27 2.69 -51.58
N ARG A 535 23.11 1.64 -51.55
CA ARG A 535 22.70 0.21 -51.62
C ARG A 535 21.73 -0.08 -52.76
N ASP A 536 22.05 0.43 -53.95
CA ASP A 536 21.24 0.41 -55.16
C ASP A 536 20.55 -0.95 -55.44
N TYR A 537 21.35 -2.03 -55.49
CA TYR A 537 20.81 -3.38 -55.74
C TYR A 537 19.85 -3.86 -54.64
N ALA A 538 20.17 -3.62 -53.37
CA ALA A 538 19.35 -4.07 -52.25
C ALA A 538 17.99 -3.35 -52.21
N TYR A 539 17.95 -2.08 -52.63
CA TYR A 539 16.72 -1.34 -52.76
C TYR A 539 15.81 -1.95 -53.85
N TYR A 540 16.34 -2.21 -55.05
CA TYR A 540 15.57 -2.85 -56.11
C TYR A 540 15.18 -4.29 -55.79
N GLU A 541 16.06 -5.07 -55.15
CA GLU A 541 15.75 -6.43 -54.71
C GLU A 541 14.59 -6.44 -53.71
N TRP A 542 14.61 -5.57 -52.70
CA TRP A 542 13.52 -5.44 -51.72
C TRP A 542 12.20 -5.09 -52.41
N LEU A 543 12.23 -4.12 -53.32
CA LEU A 543 11.05 -3.67 -54.03
C LEU A 543 10.48 -4.75 -54.95
N THR A 544 11.33 -5.39 -55.76
CA THR A 544 10.91 -6.40 -56.75
C THR A 544 10.45 -7.71 -56.12
N THR A 545 10.88 -8.01 -54.89
CA THR A 545 10.46 -9.20 -54.15
C THR A 545 9.16 -9.01 -53.36
N SER A 546 8.55 -7.82 -53.40
CA SER A 546 7.21 -7.61 -52.83
C SER A 546 6.13 -8.36 -53.62
N ALA A 547 5.04 -8.77 -52.96
CA ALA A 547 4.01 -9.63 -53.54
C ALA A 547 3.47 -9.16 -54.90
N PHE A 548 3.05 -7.90 -55.02
CA PHE A 548 2.55 -7.36 -56.29
C PHE A 548 3.63 -7.25 -57.37
N GLN A 549 4.89 -7.05 -56.97
CA GLN A 549 6.01 -6.99 -57.91
C GLN A 549 6.42 -8.38 -58.40
N LEU A 550 6.37 -9.40 -57.54
CA LEU A 550 6.52 -10.80 -57.95
C LEU A 550 5.41 -11.21 -58.92
N GLN A 551 4.16 -10.84 -58.63
CA GLN A 551 3.03 -11.04 -59.55
C GLN A 551 3.30 -10.39 -60.91
N ARG A 552 3.70 -9.11 -60.93
CA ARG A 552 4.07 -8.41 -62.16
C ARG A 552 5.15 -9.16 -62.93
N LEU A 553 6.23 -9.57 -62.27
CA LEU A 553 7.34 -10.26 -62.92
C LEU A 553 6.92 -11.61 -63.50
N ALA A 554 6.02 -12.34 -62.83
CA ALA A 554 5.45 -13.58 -63.33
C ALA A 554 4.61 -13.36 -64.62
N HIS A 555 3.69 -12.39 -64.61
CA HIS A 555 2.89 -12.07 -65.81
C HIS A 555 3.73 -11.51 -66.96
N ARG A 556 4.74 -10.68 -66.66
CA ARG A 556 5.65 -10.18 -67.69
C ARG A 556 6.48 -11.30 -68.34
N GLY A 557 6.79 -12.36 -67.59
CA GLY A 557 7.52 -13.53 -68.09
C GLY A 557 6.76 -14.30 -69.17
N VAL A 558 5.43 -14.21 -69.19
CA VAL A 558 4.56 -14.78 -70.23
C VAL A 558 4.03 -13.71 -71.20
N GLU A 559 4.75 -12.58 -71.27
CA GLU A 559 4.44 -11.43 -72.14
C GLU A 559 3.04 -10.83 -71.94
N ALA A 560 2.46 -10.94 -70.73
CA ALA A 560 1.14 -10.43 -70.41
C ALA A 560 1.17 -9.06 -69.70
N GLY A 561 0.35 -8.14 -70.20
CA GLY A 561 0.07 -6.83 -69.60
C GLY A 561 1.09 -5.72 -69.89
N THR A 562 0.61 -4.49 -70.07
CA THR A 562 1.41 -3.27 -70.21
C THR A 562 1.61 -2.58 -68.87
N TRP A 563 2.67 -2.97 -68.18
CA TRP A 563 2.96 -2.53 -66.81
C TRP A 563 3.57 -1.11 -66.75
N THR A 564 2.96 -0.27 -65.92
CA THR A 564 3.42 1.07 -65.53
C THR A 564 3.72 1.11 -64.03
N HIS A 565 4.40 2.16 -63.56
CA HIS A 565 4.83 2.30 -62.15
C HIS A 565 5.60 1.07 -61.63
N THR A 566 6.48 0.53 -62.47
CA THR A 566 7.23 -0.73 -62.24
C THR A 566 8.15 -0.71 -61.03
N LEU A 567 8.44 0.48 -60.48
CA LEU A 567 9.23 0.69 -59.27
C LEU A 567 8.40 1.27 -58.10
N SER A 568 7.07 1.15 -58.15
CA SER A 568 6.20 1.49 -57.03
C SER A 568 5.81 0.23 -56.24
N SER A 569 5.29 0.38 -55.03
CA SER A 569 4.79 -0.76 -54.23
C SER A 569 3.63 -1.49 -54.91
N VAL A 570 2.84 -0.77 -55.73
CA VAL A 570 1.68 -1.32 -56.46
C VAL A 570 1.82 -0.98 -57.95
N PRO A 571 2.37 -1.89 -58.78
CA PRO A 571 2.44 -1.70 -60.22
C PRO A 571 1.04 -1.79 -60.85
N THR A 572 0.79 -1.00 -61.90
CA THR A 572 -0.52 -0.87 -62.54
C THR A 572 -0.45 -1.16 -64.04
N THR A 573 -1.54 -1.66 -64.62
CA THR A 573 -1.72 -1.85 -66.07
C THR A 573 -2.64 -0.79 -66.67
N LYS A 574 -2.90 -0.86 -67.98
CA LYS A 574 -3.99 -0.08 -68.57
C LYS A 574 -5.32 -0.57 -68.01
N ARG A 575 -6.27 0.37 -67.85
CA ARG A 575 -7.60 0.04 -67.34
C ARG A 575 -8.29 -0.97 -68.28
N GLY A 576 -8.78 -2.08 -67.71
CA GLY A 576 -9.49 -3.13 -68.45
C GLY A 576 -8.58 -4.11 -69.22
N GLU A 577 -7.26 -4.04 -69.02
CA GLU A 577 -6.32 -4.95 -69.66
C GLU A 577 -6.36 -6.35 -69.02
N SER A 578 -6.55 -7.38 -69.85
CA SER A 578 -6.54 -8.78 -69.41
C SER A 578 -5.11 -9.27 -69.14
N LEU A 579 -4.94 -10.03 -68.06
CA LEU A 579 -3.67 -10.66 -67.69
C LEU A 579 -3.71 -12.16 -67.98
N ALA A 580 -2.52 -12.81 -67.91
CA ALA A 580 -2.40 -14.26 -68.07
C ALA A 580 -3.30 -15.03 -67.09
N GLN A 581 -3.91 -16.10 -67.56
CA GLN A 581 -4.73 -17.01 -66.75
C GLN A 581 -3.93 -18.25 -66.35
N LEU A 582 -4.38 -18.94 -65.30
CA LEU A 582 -3.77 -20.20 -64.85
C LEU A 582 -4.33 -21.35 -65.70
N ASP A 583 -3.47 -22.00 -66.49
CA ASP A 583 -3.76 -23.28 -67.11
C ASP A 583 -3.51 -24.41 -66.10
N TYR A 584 -4.57 -25.16 -65.79
CA TYR A 584 -4.56 -26.28 -64.85
C TYR A 584 -4.81 -27.62 -65.55
N SER A 585 -4.70 -27.68 -66.88
CA SER A 585 -4.90 -28.89 -67.68
C SER A 585 -3.96 -30.04 -67.26
N ASN A 586 -2.75 -29.70 -66.78
CA ASN A 586 -1.88 -30.63 -66.06
C ASN A 586 -1.84 -30.26 -64.56
N PRO A 587 -2.55 -30.98 -63.68
CA PRO A 587 -2.60 -30.67 -62.25
C PRO A 587 -1.24 -30.73 -61.53
N LYS A 588 -0.26 -31.46 -62.08
CA LYS A 588 1.09 -31.57 -61.50
C LYS A 588 1.99 -30.39 -61.87
N GLN A 589 1.62 -29.61 -62.88
CA GLN A 589 2.42 -28.50 -63.39
C GLN A 589 1.51 -27.39 -63.93
N PRO A 590 0.82 -26.65 -63.04
CA PRO A 590 0.02 -25.51 -63.47
C PRO A 590 0.92 -24.39 -64.00
N LEU A 591 0.53 -23.76 -65.11
CA LEU A 591 1.31 -22.73 -65.80
C LEU A 591 0.46 -21.47 -66.01
N LEU A 592 1.09 -20.31 -66.03
CA LEU A 592 0.44 -19.09 -66.50
C LEU A 592 0.51 -19.06 -68.04
N VAL A 593 -0.62 -18.85 -68.70
CA VAL A 593 -0.73 -18.79 -70.16
C VAL A 593 -1.44 -17.50 -70.56
N PHE A 594 -0.94 -16.85 -71.61
CA PHE A 594 -1.54 -15.65 -72.18
C PHE A 594 -1.65 -15.79 -73.69
N ASP A 595 -2.89 -16.00 -74.16
CA ASP A 595 -3.16 -16.07 -75.59
C ASP A 595 -3.25 -14.65 -76.16
N LYS A 596 -2.24 -14.24 -76.93
CA LYS A 596 -2.31 -12.99 -77.69
C LYS A 596 -3.39 -13.16 -78.77
N PRO A 597 -4.37 -12.24 -78.89
CA PRO A 597 -5.27 -12.24 -80.04
C PRO A 597 -4.44 -12.06 -81.31
N MET A 598 -4.56 -13.00 -82.25
CA MET A 598 -3.91 -12.90 -83.56
C MET A 598 -4.48 -11.71 -84.30
N VAL A 599 -3.64 -10.73 -84.62
CA VAL A 599 -3.98 -9.68 -85.58
C VAL A 599 -3.97 -10.34 -86.95
N GLU A 600 -5.14 -10.51 -87.56
CA GLU A 600 -5.24 -10.87 -88.99
C GLU A 600 -4.57 -9.77 -89.82
N LEU A 601 -3.42 -10.09 -90.42
CA LEU A 601 -2.86 -9.29 -91.51
C LEU A 601 -3.77 -9.45 -92.73
N SER A 602 -4.60 -8.44 -93.00
CA SER A 602 -5.34 -8.32 -94.25
C SER A 602 -4.38 -8.20 -95.44
N THR A 603 -4.25 -9.30 -96.17
CA THR A 603 -4.01 -9.44 -97.62
C THR A 603 -3.06 -8.44 -98.30
N ILE A 604 -1.84 -8.91 -98.52
CA ILE A 604 -1.00 -8.54 -99.67
C ILE A 604 -1.76 -8.93 -100.95
N ASN A 605 -2.01 -7.97 -101.82
CA ASN A 605 -2.62 -8.17 -103.13
C ASN A 605 -1.54 -8.57 -104.16
N PRO A 606 -1.60 -9.74 -104.82
CA PRO A 606 -0.67 -10.08 -105.88
C PRO A 606 -1.28 -9.86 -107.28
N ASN A 607 -0.53 -9.06 -108.05
CA ASN A 607 -0.40 -9.03 -109.52
C ASN A 607 -1.51 -8.36 -110.37
N PRO A 608 -1.21 -8.00 -111.63
CA PRO A 608 0.01 -7.38 -112.17
C PRO A 608 -0.25 -6.01 -112.80
#